data_AF-A0A9E5NFI5-F1
#
_entry.id   AF-A0A9E5NFI5-F1
#
_cell.length_a   1.000
_cell.length_b   1.000
_cell.length_c   1.000
_cell.angle_alpha   90.00
_cell.angle_beta   90.00
_cell.angle_gamma   90.00
#
_symmetry.space_group_name_H-M   'P 1'
#
loop_
_entity.id
_entity.type
_entity.pdbx_description
1 polymer ?
#
loop_
_entity_poly.entity_id
_entity_poly.type
_entity_poly.pdbx_seq_one_letter_code
_entity_poly.pdbx_strand_id
1 'polypeptide(L)'
;MNKSRRMPLSSAVIVNRDECLEIIDQMRVTIPQQIAEARRVQDEREEILALAGEEAQRLMQRAGEDAQQILNERGLLEEAQKRSEAIIEESRRQAEETMRGADNYAITVLGQLEDQLIALQTTIRNGLEILQQDVRATRPPVDVSTEAFDPAAHSGSSGETEPDS
;
A
#
# COMPACT_ATOMS: atom_id res chain seq x y z
N MET A 1 -68.68 52.58 19.76
CA MET A 1 -69.38 53.75 20.36
C MET A 1 -69.61 53.45 21.83
N ASN A 2 -68.97 54.19 22.73
CA ASN A 2 -69.02 53.93 24.17
C ASN A 2 -70.07 54.83 24.83
N LYS A 3 -71.31 54.35 24.98
CA LYS A 3 -72.38 55.07 25.71
C LYS A 3 -72.37 54.68 27.19
N SER A 4 -71.32 55.06 27.91
CA SER A 4 -71.30 54.98 29.38
C SER A 4 -71.64 56.37 29.95
N ARG A 5 -72.84 56.54 30.50
CA ARG A 5 -73.25 57.77 31.19
C ARG A 5 -72.88 57.63 32.67
N ARG A 6 -71.85 58.36 33.11
CA ARG A 6 -71.45 58.45 34.52
C ARG A 6 -72.38 59.42 35.25
N MET A 7 -72.92 59.00 36.39
CA MET A 7 -73.74 59.87 37.24
C MET A 7 -72.85 60.86 38.00
N PRO A 8 -73.16 62.17 38.03
CA PRO A 8 -72.40 63.10 38.87
C PRO A 8 -72.64 62.75 40.35
N LEU A 9 -71.54 62.61 41.12
CA LEU A 9 -71.48 62.29 42.56
C LEU A 9 -71.64 60.81 42.97
N SER A 10 -71.60 59.85 42.04
CA SER A 10 -71.48 58.42 42.37
C SER A 10 -70.57 57.71 41.37
N SER A 11 -69.76 56.74 41.84
CA SER A 11 -68.91 55.89 40.99
C SER A 11 -69.71 54.91 40.13
N ALA A 12 -71.05 54.93 40.20
CA ALA A 12 -71.93 54.10 39.41
C ALA A 12 -71.98 54.52 37.93
N VAL A 13 -71.60 53.58 37.06
CA VAL A 13 -71.72 53.69 35.61
C VAL A 13 -73.04 53.04 35.18
N ILE A 14 -73.90 53.77 34.47
CA ILE A 14 -75.10 53.19 33.88
C ILE A 14 -74.70 52.49 32.58
N VAL A 15 -74.90 51.18 32.54
CA VAL A 15 -74.60 50.34 31.38
C VAL A 15 -75.91 49.79 30.82
N ASN A 16 -76.02 49.77 29.49
CA ASN A 16 -77.18 49.22 28.80
C ASN A 16 -77.21 47.70 28.97
N ARG A 17 -78.23 47.19 29.67
CA ARG A 17 -78.41 45.76 29.96
C ARG A 17 -78.47 44.93 28.69
N ASP A 18 -79.11 45.44 27.64
CA ASP A 18 -79.34 44.68 26.41
C ASP A 18 -78.05 44.56 25.58
N GLU A 19 -77.24 45.63 25.50
CA GLU A 19 -75.91 45.60 24.87
C GLU A 19 -74.94 44.66 25.64
N CYS A 20 -74.99 44.65 26.97
CA CYS A 20 -74.21 43.69 27.76
C CYS A 20 -74.64 42.25 27.54
N LEU A 21 -75.94 41.98 27.42
CA LEU A 21 -76.46 40.63 27.17
C LEU A 21 -76.08 40.13 25.77
N GLU A 22 -76.12 40.99 24.74
CA GLU A 22 -75.64 40.64 23.40
C GLU A 22 -74.15 40.28 23.41
N ILE A 23 -73.32 41.04 24.12
CA ILE A 23 -71.88 40.74 24.25
C ILE A 23 -71.67 39.41 24.97
N ILE A 24 -72.43 39.13 26.03
CA ILE A 24 -72.35 37.86 26.77
C ILE A 24 -72.81 36.68 25.90
N ASP A 25 -73.90 36.83 25.13
CA ASP A 25 -74.38 35.79 24.22
C ASP A 25 -73.38 35.54 23.08
N GLN A 26 -72.75 36.59 22.54
CA GLN A 26 -71.67 36.47 21.55
C GLN A 26 -70.45 35.75 22.16
N MET A 27 -70.03 36.11 23.37
CA MET A 27 -68.96 35.43 24.09
C MET A 27 -69.29 33.95 24.35
N ARG A 28 -70.55 33.64 24.71
CA ARG A 28 -71.00 32.27 24.97
C ARG A 28 -70.90 31.37 23.72
N VAL A 29 -70.96 31.94 22.52
CA VAL A 29 -70.79 31.21 21.26
C VAL A 29 -69.32 31.15 20.84
N THR A 30 -68.60 32.27 20.85
CA THR A 30 -67.25 32.36 20.27
C THR A 30 -66.14 31.84 21.18
N ILE A 31 -66.21 32.07 22.49
CA ILE A 31 -65.13 31.69 23.42
C ILE A 31 -64.95 30.16 23.50
N PRO A 32 -66.02 29.33 23.60
CA PRO A 32 -65.83 27.88 23.60
C PRO A 32 -65.15 27.36 22.34
N GLN A 33 -65.48 27.92 21.16
CA GLN A 33 -64.87 27.56 19.90
C GLN A 33 -63.37 27.90 19.88
N GLN A 34 -63.00 29.10 20.33
CA GLN A 34 -61.60 29.50 20.41
C GLN A 34 -60.80 28.68 21.42
N ILE A 35 -61.40 28.30 22.56
CA ILE A 35 -60.76 27.41 23.53
C ILE A 35 -60.54 26.01 22.94
N ALA A 36 -61.52 25.47 22.20
CA ALA A 36 -61.39 24.18 21.54
C ALA A 36 -60.28 24.19 20.47
N GLU A 37 -60.19 25.26 19.68
CA GLU A 37 -59.12 25.45 18.70
C GLU A 37 -57.75 25.59 19.36
N ALA A 38 -57.63 26.39 20.41
CA ALA A 38 -56.38 26.54 21.16
C ALA A 38 -55.90 25.22 21.78
N ARG A 39 -56.84 24.40 22.30
CA ARG A 39 -56.52 23.05 22.80
C ARG A 39 -56.02 22.15 21.67
N ARG A 40 -56.70 22.13 20.53
CA ARG A 40 -56.26 21.34 19.36
C ARG A 40 -54.85 21.70 18.92
N VAL A 41 -54.52 22.99 18.84
CA VAL A 41 -53.17 23.45 18.47
C VAL A 41 -52.14 23.04 19.52
N GLN A 42 -52.49 23.06 20.80
CA GLN A 42 -51.60 22.60 21.87
C GLN A 42 -51.35 21.09 21.78
N ASP A 43 -52.40 20.29 21.54
CA ASP A 43 -52.30 18.84 21.37
C ASP A 43 -51.44 18.47 20.15
N GLU A 44 -51.67 19.13 18.99
CA GLU A 44 -50.86 18.94 17.78
C GLU A 44 -49.39 19.30 18.01
N ARG A 45 -49.12 20.37 18.75
CA ARG A 45 -47.75 20.76 19.11
C ARG A 45 -47.08 19.69 19.98
N GLU A 46 -47.79 19.14 20.95
CA GLU A 46 -47.27 18.09 21.83
C GLU A 46 -46.97 16.80 21.03
N GLU A 47 -47.83 16.44 20.09
CA GLU A 47 -47.60 15.32 19.16
C GLU A 47 -46.35 15.54 18.30
N ILE A 48 -46.21 16.73 17.70
CA ILE A 48 -45.02 17.08 16.90
C ILE A 48 -43.74 17.01 17.74
N LEU A 49 -43.78 17.52 18.97
CA LEU A 49 -42.61 17.48 19.87
C LEU A 49 -42.27 16.05 20.28
N ALA A 50 -43.27 15.20 20.53
CA ALA A 50 -43.06 13.79 20.83
C ALA A 50 -42.41 13.06 19.65
N LEU A 51 -42.94 13.24 18.43
CA LEU A 51 -42.40 12.65 17.21
C LEU A 51 -40.97 13.13 16.93
N ALA A 52 -40.70 14.44 17.09
CA ALA A 52 -39.36 14.99 16.92
C ALA A 52 -38.37 14.44 17.95
N GLY A 53 -38.82 14.24 19.20
CA GLY A 53 -38.04 13.61 20.25
C GLY A 53 -37.69 12.16 19.95
N GLU A 54 -38.66 11.38 19.49
CA GLU A 54 -38.46 9.98 19.09
C GLU A 54 -37.48 9.88 17.90
N GLU A 55 -37.67 10.69 16.86
CA GLU A 55 -36.81 10.66 15.68
C GLU A 55 -35.38 11.14 16.02
N ALA A 56 -35.23 12.13 16.90
CA ALA A 56 -33.93 12.54 17.41
C ALA A 56 -33.23 11.42 18.17
N GLN A 57 -33.93 10.70 19.05
CA GLN A 57 -33.38 9.54 19.76
C GLN A 57 -32.96 8.43 18.79
N ARG A 58 -33.80 8.13 17.81
CA ARG A 58 -33.51 7.15 16.75
C ARG A 58 -32.27 7.53 15.94
N LEU A 59 -32.14 8.80 15.59
CA LEU A 59 -30.97 9.30 14.86
C LEU A 59 -29.70 9.20 15.71
N MET A 60 -29.77 9.57 16.99
CA MET A 60 -28.63 9.45 17.90
C MET A 60 -28.20 7.99 18.08
N GLN A 61 -29.16 7.06 18.19
CA GLN A 61 -28.87 5.63 18.28
C GLN A 61 -28.14 5.13 17.02
N ARG A 62 -28.66 5.43 15.83
CA ARG A 62 -28.01 5.07 14.56
C ARG A 62 -26.62 5.66 14.43
N ALA A 63 -26.46 6.95 14.72
CA ALA A 63 -25.16 7.60 14.68
C ALA A 63 -24.16 6.96 15.65
N GLY A 64 -24.62 6.52 16.82
CA GLY A 64 -23.79 5.77 17.78
C GLY A 64 -23.38 4.39 17.27
N GLU A 65 -24.31 3.65 16.66
CA GLU A 65 -24.04 2.35 16.03
C GLU A 65 -23.03 2.49 14.87
N ASP A 66 -23.23 3.46 13.99
CA ASP A 66 -22.33 3.76 12.88
C ASP A 66 -20.93 4.15 13.37
N ALA A 67 -20.85 5.00 14.39
CA ALA A 67 -19.57 5.38 14.99
C ALA A 67 -18.83 4.18 15.58
N GLN A 68 -19.54 3.29 16.27
CA GLN A 68 -18.95 2.08 16.82
C GLN A 68 -18.46 1.13 15.71
N GLN A 69 -19.24 0.98 14.63
CA GLN A 69 -18.84 0.19 13.47
C GLN A 69 -17.56 0.75 12.84
N ILE A 70 -17.49 2.05 12.58
CA ILE A 70 -16.30 2.70 11.99
C ILE A 70 -15.08 2.51 12.89
N LEU A 71 -15.22 2.65 14.20
CA LEU A 71 -14.12 2.43 15.15
C LEU A 71 -13.63 0.98 15.13
N ASN A 72 -14.55 0.02 15.08
CA ASN A 72 -14.20 -1.40 14.98
C ASN A 72 -13.49 -1.71 13.64
N GLU A 73 -13.98 -1.17 12.53
CA GLU A 73 -13.37 -1.31 11.20
C GLU A 73 -11.96 -0.70 11.16
N ARG A 74 -11.76 0.49 11.75
CA ARG A 74 -10.43 1.11 11.87
C ARG A 74 -9.47 0.25 12.68
N GLY A 75 -9.92 -0.30 13.81
CA GLY A 75 -9.10 -1.22 14.61
C GLY A 75 -8.69 -2.46 13.83
N LEU A 76 -9.61 -3.03 13.05
CA LEU A 76 -9.32 -4.17 12.17
C LEU A 76 -8.30 -3.81 11.07
N LEU A 77 -8.44 -2.64 10.46
CA LEU A 77 -7.53 -2.16 9.41
C LEU A 77 -6.12 -1.91 9.96
N GLU A 78 -6.00 -1.27 11.13
CA GLU A 78 -4.70 -1.05 11.78
C GLU A 78 -4.00 -2.37 12.11
N GLU A 79 -4.74 -3.35 12.63
CA GLU A 79 -4.19 -4.68 12.92
C GLU A 79 -3.78 -5.42 11.64
N ALA A 80 -4.60 -5.35 10.59
CA ALA A 80 -4.27 -5.92 9.29
C ALA A 80 -3.00 -5.29 8.69
N GLN A 81 -2.85 -3.96 8.82
CA GLN A 81 -1.67 -3.23 8.36
C GLN A 81 -0.41 -3.67 9.13
N LYS A 82 -0.46 -3.72 10.46
CA LYS A 82 0.66 -4.22 11.29
C LYS A 82 1.05 -5.64 10.91
N ARG A 83 0.07 -6.52 10.71
CA ARG A 83 0.32 -7.90 10.30
C ARG A 83 0.94 -7.98 8.92
N SER A 84 0.49 -7.15 7.97
CA SER A 84 1.06 -7.07 6.63
C SER A 84 2.53 -6.63 6.68
N GLU A 85 2.84 -5.58 7.44
CA GLU A 85 4.21 -5.09 7.64
C GLU A 85 5.11 -6.16 8.26
N ALA A 86 4.62 -6.88 9.27
CA ALA A 86 5.35 -7.99 9.88
C ALA A 86 5.62 -9.13 8.89
N ILE A 87 4.66 -9.48 8.03
CA ILE A 87 4.84 -10.50 6.99
C ILE A 87 5.89 -10.05 5.97
N ILE A 88 5.86 -8.79 5.54
CA ILE A 88 6.83 -8.24 4.58
C ILE A 88 8.24 -8.28 5.17
N GLU A 89 8.40 -7.86 6.42
CA GLU A 89 9.70 -7.85 7.10
C GLU A 89 10.25 -9.26 7.27
N GLU A 90 9.41 -10.19 7.73
CA GLU A 90 9.78 -11.59 7.86
C GLU A 90 10.14 -12.22 6.50
N SER A 91 9.39 -11.90 5.45
CA SER A 91 9.69 -12.39 4.09
C SER A 91 11.02 -11.84 3.57
N ARG A 92 11.33 -10.56 3.84
CA ARG A 92 12.63 -9.97 3.49
C ARG A 92 13.77 -10.65 4.22
N ARG A 93 13.62 -10.88 5.54
CA ARG A 93 14.61 -11.60 6.35
C ARG A 93 14.87 -13.00 5.81
N GLN A 94 13.81 -13.76 5.50
CA GLN A 94 13.95 -15.09 4.90
C GLN A 94 14.61 -15.06 3.53
N ALA A 95 14.29 -14.07 2.69
CA ALA A 95 14.91 -13.90 1.38
C ALA A 95 16.42 -13.62 1.52
N GLU A 96 16.82 -12.74 2.43
CA GLU A 96 18.24 -12.46 2.70
C GLU A 96 18.98 -13.69 3.23
N GLU A 97 18.38 -14.44 4.15
CA GLU A 97 18.96 -15.70 4.65
C GLU A 97 19.13 -16.73 3.53
N THR A 98 18.14 -16.85 2.65
CA THR A 98 18.19 -17.74 1.49
C THR A 98 19.29 -17.33 0.51
N MET A 99 19.40 -16.03 0.20
CA MET A 99 20.46 -15.51 -0.68
C MET A 99 21.85 -15.77 -0.08
N ARG A 100 22.07 -15.45 1.20
CA ARG A 100 23.34 -15.74 1.88
C ARG A 100 23.66 -17.24 1.85
N GLY A 101 22.66 -18.09 2.07
CA GLY A 101 22.81 -19.54 1.97
C GLY A 101 23.23 -19.99 0.57
N ALA A 102 22.58 -19.45 -0.47
CA ALA A 102 22.91 -19.73 -1.87
C ALA A 102 24.31 -19.24 -2.25
N ASP A 103 24.71 -18.05 -1.81
CA ASP A 103 26.04 -17.50 -2.07
C ASP A 103 27.13 -18.35 -1.41
N ASN A 104 26.94 -18.73 -0.15
CA ASN A 104 27.87 -19.61 0.56
C ASN A 104 27.98 -20.99 -0.11
N TYR A 105 26.86 -21.54 -0.58
CA TYR A 105 26.85 -22.78 -1.33
C TYR A 105 27.61 -22.65 -2.65
N ALA A 106 27.38 -21.56 -3.40
CA ALA A 106 28.08 -21.28 -4.65
C ALA A 106 29.59 -21.16 -4.43
N ILE A 107 30.03 -20.44 -3.40
CA ILE A 107 31.45 -20.33 -3.03
C ILE A 107 32.04 -21.71 -2.75
N THR A 108 31.33 -22.55 -1.99
CA THR A 108 31.80 -23.90 -1.65
C THR A 108 31.95 -24.78 -2.89
N VAL A 109 30.94 -24.81 -3.76
CA VAL A 109 30.96 -25.62 -4.98
C VAL A 109 32.02 -25.13 -5.97
N LEU A 110 32.13 -23.81 -6.15
CA LEU A 110 33.13 -23.22 -7.04
C LEU A 110 34.56 -23.47 -6.51
N GLY A 111 34.79 -23.36 -5.20
CA GLY A 111 36.08 -23.68 -4.59
C GLY A 111 36.45 -25.15 -4.77
N GLN A 112 35.51 -26.07 -4.59
CA GLN A 112 35.74 -27.51 -4.85
C GLN A 112 36.08 -27.78 -6.32
N LEU A 113 35.42 -27.08 -7.25
CA LEU A 113 35.71 -27.19 -8.68
C LEU A 113 37.11 -26.64 -9.00
N GLU A 114 37.50 -25.51 -8.40
CA GLU A 114 38.83 -24.93 -8.54
C GLU A 114 39.92 -25.92 -8.10
N ASP A 115 39.77 -26.53 -6.92
CA ASP A 115 40.71 -27.52 -6.40
C ASP A 115 40.86 -28.73 -7.36
N GLN A 116 39.73 -29.21 -7.90
CA GLN A 116 39.73 -30.31 -8.88
C GLN A 116 40.46 -29.92 -10.17
N LEU A 117 40.23 -28.71 -10.68
CA LEU A 117 40.92 -28.22 -11.88
C LEU A 117 42.42 -28.06 -11.66
N ILE A 118 42.85 -27.59 -10.48
CA ILE A 118 44.27 -27.49 -10.11
C ILE A 118 44.92 -28.89 -10.07
N ALA A 119 44.25 -29.87 -9.46
CA ALA A 119 44.74 -31.25 -9.39
C ALA A 119 44.86 -31.89 -10.79
N LEU A 120 43.86 -31.67 -11.64
CA LEU A 120 43.89 -32.16 -13.03
C LEU A 120 45.00 -31.48 -13.84
N GLN A 121 45.15 -30.16 -13.72
CA GLN A 121 46.21 -29.42 -14.39
C GLN A 121 47.60 -29.92 -13.95
N THR A 122 47.79 -30.19 -12.65
CA THR A 122 49.04 -30.75 -12.11
C THR A 122 49.34 -32.11 -12.72
N THR A 123 48.31 -32.96 -12.84
CA THR A 123 48.44 -34.28 -13.47
C THR A 123 48.83 -34.17 -14.94
N ILE A 124 48.23 -33.24 -15.68
CA ILE A 124 48.58 -32.97 -17.08
C ILE A 124 50.03 -32.48 -17.19
N ARG A 125 50.48 -31.54 -16.34
CA ARG A 125 51.87 -31.06 -16.34
C ARG A 125 52.86 -32.20 -16.09
N ASN A 126 52.61 -33.01 -15.07
CA ASN A 126 53.47 -34.16 -14.75
C ASN A 126 53.51 -35.16 -15.91
N GLY A 127 52.36 -35.46 -16.54
CA GLY A 127 52.31 -36.35 -17.70
C GLY A 127 53.06 -35.80 -18.92
N LEU A 128 52.96 -34.50 -19.20
CA LEU A 128 53.71 -33.84 -20.27
C LEU A 128 55.22 -33.85 -20.01
N GLU A 129 55.65 -33.66 -18.76
CA GLU A 129 57.06 -33.69 -18.39
C GLU A 129 57.68 -35.08 -18.63
N ILE A 130 56.97 -36.15 -18.28
CA ILE A 130 57.40 -37.53 -18.55
C ILE A 130 57.55 -37.75 -20.07
N LEU A 131 56.54 -37.38 -20.86
CA LEU A 131 56.59 -37.55 -22.31
C LEU A 131 57.71 -36.73 -22.97
N GLN A 132 58.00 -35.52 -22.48
CA GLN A 132 59.12 -34.71 -22.99
C GLN A 132 60.48 -35.35 -22.68
N GLN A 133 60.63 -35.98 -21.52
CA GLN A 133 61.84 -36.73 -21.18
C GLN A 133 62.00 -37.96 -22.08
N ASP A 134 60.93 -38.71 -22.30
CA ASP A 134 60.92 -39.87 -23.21
C ASP A 134 61.27 -39.47 -24.65
N VAL A 135 60.67 -38.39 -25.17
CA VAL A 135 60.97 -37.86 -26.51
C VAL A 135 62.43 -37.39 -26.62
N ARG A 136 62.98 -36.75 -25.57
CA ARG A 136 64.41 -36.38 -25.53
C ARG A 136 65.35 -37.59 -25.50
N ALA A 137 64.98 -38.64 -24.77
CA ALA A 137 65.76 -39.87 -24.70
C ALA A 137 65.73 -40.68 -26.01
N THR A 138 64.62 -40.59 -26.75
CA THR A 138 64.42 -41.33 -28.01
C THR A 138 64.94 -40.58 -29.24
N ARG A 139 65.16 -39.26 -29.15
CA ARG A 139 65.75 -38.48 -30.25
C ARG A 139 67.26 -38.71 -30.27
N PRO A 140 67.84 -39.31 -31.34
CA PRO A 140 69.29 -39.50 -31.42
C PRO A 140 70.00 -38.15 -31.37
N PRO A 141 71.24 -38.09 -30.82
CA PRO A 141 72.03 -36.87 -30.90
C PRO A 141 72.17 -36.52 -32.39
N VAL A 142 71.67 -35.34 -32.76
CA VAL A 142 71.95 -34.80 -34.08
C VAL A 142 73.42 -34.45 -34.05
N ASP A 143 74.23 -35.38 -34.55
CA ASP A 143 75.63 -35.15 -34.86
C ASP A 143 75.65 -34.11 -35.99
N VAL A 144 75.65 -32.83 -35.61
CA VAL A 144 76.12 -31.76 -36.47
C VAL A 144 77.64 -31.87 -36.56
N SER A 145 78.10 -33.00 -37.08
CA SER A 145 79.41 -33.11 -37.69
C SER A 145 79.38 -32.13 -38.85
N THR A 146 79.99 -30.98 -38.60
CA THR A 146 80.54 -30.06 -39.58
C THR A 146 81.03 -30.84 -40.80
N GLU A 147 80.21 -30.97 -41.82
CA GLU A 147 80.71 -31.11 -43.18
C GLU A 147 81.45 -29.81 -43.46
N ALA A 148 82.77 -29.89 -43.37
CA ALA A 148 83.65 -28.86 -43.90
C ALA A 148 83.25 -28.65 -45.36
N PHE A 149 82.60 -27.51 -45.62
CA PHE A 149 82.35 -27.02 -46.96
C PHE A 149 83.71 -26.83 -47.63
N ASP A 150 84.10 -27.75 -48.51
CA ASP A 150 85.28 -27.64 -49.34
C ASP A 150 84.97 -26.68 -50.50
N PRO A 151 85.52 -25.43 -50.50
CA PRO A 151 85.08 -24.39 -51.42
C PRO A 151 85.63 -24.53 -52.85
N ALA A 152 86.32 -25.63 -53.19
CA ALA A 152 87.10 -25.70 -54.43
C ALA A 152 86.42 -26.38 -55.64
N ALA A 153 85.20 -26.92 -55.53
CA ALA A 153 84.67 -27.82 -56.56
C ALA A 153 83.55 -27.28 -57.49
N HIS A 154 83.17 -26.00 -57.44
CA HIS A 154 82.20 -25.43 -58.38
C HIS A 154 82.74 -24.18 -59.08
N SER A 155 83.75 -24.36 -59.91
CA SER A 155 84.05 -23.47 -61.03
C SER A 155 83.36 -24.02 -62.28
N GLY A 156 82.36 -23.31 -62.80
CA GLY A 156 81.83 -23.59 -64.14
C GLY A 156 80.41 -23.13 -64.39
N SER A 157 80.31 -22.10 -65.25
CA SER A 157 79.20 -21.80 -66.15
C SER A 157 77.91 -21.25 -65.52
N SER A 158 77.70 -19.94 -65.49
CA SER A 158 77.18 -19.12 -66.62
C SER A 158 75.74 -19.45 -67.00
N GLY A 159 74.87 -18.43 -66.90
CA GLY A 159 73.51 -18.39 -67.44
C GLY A 159 72.57 -17.63 -66.49
N GLU A 160 72.57 -16.30 -66.50
CA GLU A 160 71.63 -15.44 -67.26
C GLU A 160 70.28 -15.23 -66.56
N THR A 161 69.97 -13.94 -66.31
CA THR A 161 68.66 -13.22 -66.43
C THR A 161 67.40 -13.93 -65.90
N GLU A 162 66.50 -13.33 -65.10
CA GLU A 162 65.95 -11.96 -65.08
C GLU A 162 64.97 -11.88 -63.87
N PRO A 163 64.63 -10.70 -63.33
CA PRO A 163 63.61 -10.54 -62.29
C PRO A 163 62.27 -10.02 -62.86
N ASP A 164 61.14 -10.55 -62.41
CA ASP A 164 59.82 -9.89 -62.41
C ASP A 164 58.81 -10.84 -61.72
N SER A 165 57.86 -10.45 -60.88
CA SER A 165 57.38 -9.17 -60.34
C SER A 165 56.70 -9.44 -58.98
#